data_AF-A0A1F5HEQ0-F1
#
_entry.id   AF-A0A1F5HEQ0-F1
#
_cell.length_a   1.000
_cell.length_b   1.000
_cell.length_c   1.000
_cell.angle_alpha   90.00
_cell.angle_beta   90.00
_cell.angle_gamma   90.00
#
_symmetry.space_group_name_H-M   'P 1'
#
loop_
_entity.id
_entity.type
_entity.pdbx_description
1 polymer ?
#
loop_
_entity_poly.entity_id
_entity_poly.type
_entity_poly.pdbx_seq_one_letter_code
_entity_poly.pdbx_strand_id
1 'polypeptide(L)'
;MNKIYTWVLEISVVVMTFSLVWFAFVYYPNIANQYKTGAVLPKKTAYAPVYAQSTGFPIETDAYRIVYEQKSQTYYVIIAGGKLDEYIFNRDNAKLAIKSALSLENLCSLNVVYTSASRLEIPEKFKDPGC
;
A
#
# COMPACT_ATOMS: atom_id res chain seq x y z
N MET A 1 24.24 53.99 11.08
CA MET A 1 24.33 52.52 10.94
C MET A 1 22.97 51.80 10.95
N ASN A 2 21.84 52.43 10.55
CA ASN A 2 20.50 51.78 10.58
C ASN A 2 19.89 51.44 9.22
N LYS A 3 20.36 52.01 8.09
CA LYS A 3 19.70 51.83 6.78
C LYS A 3 19.89 50.43 6.18
N ILE A 4 21.02 49.77 6.45
CA ILE A 4 21.35 48.45 5.88
C ILE A 4 20.47 47.36 6.49
N TYR A 5 20.24 47.42 7.80
CA TYR A 5 19.37 46.48 8.50
C TYR A 5 17.92 46.56 8.04
N THR A 6 17.41 47.76 7.74
CA THR A 6 16.05 47.95 7.20
C THR A 6 15.92 47.33 5.81
N TRP A 7 16.90 47.53 4.93
CA TRP A 7 16.92 46.95 3.58
C TRP A 7 16.97 45.42 3.60
N VAL A 8 17.80 44.84 4.47
CA VAL A 8 17.88 43.38 4.61
C VAL A 8 16.55 42.81 5.11
N LEU A 9 15.87 43.50 6.03
CA LEU A 9 14.56 43.10 6.52
C LEU A 9 13.51 43.12 5.42
N GLU A 10 13.44 44.21 4.64
CA GLU A 10 12.49 44.36 3.54
C GLU A 10 12.70 43.29 2.45
N ILE A 11 13.95 43.05 2.05
CA ILE A 11 14.27 41.99 1.07
C ILE A 11 13.86 40.62 1.62
N SER A 12 14.12 40.34 2.90
CA SER A 12 13.77 39.05 3.51
C SER A 12 12.26 38.83 3.53
N VAL A 13 11.47 39.88 3.82
CA VAL A 13 10.00 39.82 3.78
C VAL A 13 9.51 39.60 2.36
N VAL A 14 10.09 40.25 1.36
CA VAL A 14 9.73 40.06 -0.06
C VAL A 14 10.05 38.63 -0.53
N VAL A 15 11.22 38.10 -0.19
CA VAL A 15 11.60 36.73 -0.55
C VAL A 15 10.71 35.70 0.14
N MET A 16 10.38 35.92 1.42
CA MET A 16 9.52 35.01 2.17
C MET A 16 8.07 35.02 1.65
N THR A 17 7.52 36.20 1.34
CA THR A 17 6.18 36.33 0.76
C THR A 17 6.11 35.74 -0.65
N PHE A 18 7.12 35.97 -1.49
CA PHE A 18 7.18 35.37 -2.82
C PHE A 18 7.28 33.83 -2.75
N SER A 19 8.09 33.31 -1.83
CA SER A 19 8.22 31.87 -1.60
C SER A 19 6.90 31.24 -1.13
N LEU A 20 6.16 31.92 -0.25
CA LEU A 20 4.84 31.48 0.22
C LEU A 20 3.81 31.47 -0.92
N VAL A 21 3.78 32.51 -1.76
CA VAL A 21 2.87 32.57 -2.91
C VAL A 21 3.22 31.47 -3.92
N TRP A 22 4.50 31.28 -4.25
CA TRP A 22 4.93 30.19 -5.13
C TRP A 22 4.55 28.82 -4.56
N PHE A 23 4.75 28.62 -3.25
CA PHE A 23 4.39 27.38 -2.59
C PHE A 23 2.88 27.12 -2.65
N ALA A 24 2.06 28.13 -2.35
CA ALA A 24 0.61 28.01 -2.31
C ALA A 24 -0.03 27.82 -3.70
N PHE A 25 0.47 28.53 -4.73
CA PHE A 25 -0.19 28.59 -6.04
C PHE A 25 0.50 27.76 -7.14
N VAL A 26 1.74 27.35 -6.95
CA VAL A 26 2.46 26.54 -7.95
C VAL A 26 2.79 25.16 -7.39
N TYR A 27 3.47 25.11 -6.25
CA TYR A 27 3.93 23.84 -5.68
C TYR A 27 2.75 23.00 -5.17
N TYR A 28 1.91 23.57 -4.31
CA TYR A 28 0.78 22.86 -3.70
C TYR A 28 -0.21 22.29 -4.72
N PRO A 29 -0.73 23.04 -5.72
CA PRO A 29 -1.64 22.46 -6.71
C PRO A 29 -0.97 21.44 -7.62
N ASN A 30 0.31 21.59 -7.97
CA ASN A 30 1.03 20.60 -8.77
C ASN A 30 1.18 19.29 -8.00
N ILE A 31 1.60 19.35 -6.73
CA ILE A 31 1.73 18.18 -5.86
C ILE A 31 0.37 17.54 -5.57
N ALA A 32 -0.65 18.34 -5.24
CA ALA A 32 -2.01 17.84 -5.03
C ALA A 32 -2.57 17.17 -6.30
N ASN A 33 -2.30 17.72 -7.48
CA ASN A 33 -2.67 17.09 -8.75
C ASN A 33 -1.86 15.80 -9.00
N GLN A 34 -0.57 15.76 -8.67
CA GLN A 34 0.24 14.54 -8.79
C GLN A 34 -0.27 13.42 -7.88
N TYR A 35 -0.70 13.73 -6.65
CA TYR A 35 -1.32 12.75 -5.76
C TYR A 35 -2.72 12.34 -6.22
N LYS A 36 -3.56 13.28 -6.70
CA LYS A 36 -4.89 12.97 -7.25
C LYS A 36 -4.83 12.14 -8.54
N THR A 37 -3.82 12.36 -9.37
CA THR A 37 -3.61 11.62 -10.63
C THR A 37 -2.79 10.34 -10.46
N GLY A 38 -2.44 9.98 -9.22
CA GLY A 38 -1.67 8.77 -8.92
C GLY A 38 -0.23 8.77 -9.43
N ALA A 39 0.32 9.94 -9.81
CA ALA A 39 1.65 10.05 -10.41
C ALA A 39 2.81 9.85 -9.42
N VAL A 40 2.53 9.90 -8.11
CA VAL A 40 3.49 9.63 -7.02
C VAL A 40 3.42 8.20 -6.52
N LEU A 41 2.42 7.42 -6.94
CA LEU A 41 2.51 5.97 -6.81
C LEU A 41 3.56 5.52 -7.85
N PRO A 42 4.53 4.68 -7.47
CA PRO A 42 5.51 4.20 -8.42
C PRO A 42 4.78 3.63 -9.64
N LYS A 43 4.88 4.31 -10.80
CA LYS A 43 4.32 3.86 -12.09
C LYS A 43 4.82 2.46 -12.51
N LYS A 44 5.84 1.96 -11.79
CA LYS A 44 6.32 0.59 -11.79
C LYS A 44 6.41 0.07 -10.36
N THR A 45 5.29 -0.11 -9.67
CA THR A 45 5.21 -1.33 -8.89
C THR A 45 5.26 -2.45 -9.93
N ALA A 46 6.20 -3.38 -9.82
CA ALA A 46 6.20 -4.59 -10.66
C ALA A 46 4.91 -5.41 -10.49
N TYR A 47 4.09 -5.02 -9.52
CA TYR A 47 2.89 -5.67 -9.06
C TYR A 47 1.73 -4.70 -9.20
N ALA A 48 0.71 -5.09 -9.97
CA ALA A 48 -0.51 -4.31 -10.13
C ALA A 48 -1.27 -4.27 -8.79
N PRO A 49 -1.82 -3.11 -8.35
CA PRO A 49 -2.71 -3.06 -7.21
C PRO A 49 -3.97 -3.86 -7.53
N VAL A 50 -4.13 -5.01 -6.87
CA VAL A 50 -5.28 -5.89 -7.06
C VAL A 50 -6.44 -5.33 -6.26
N TYR A 51 -7.37 -4.63 -6.94
CA TYR A 51 -8.62 -4.19 -6.36
C TYR A 51 -9.52 -5.41 -6.11
N ALA A 52 -9.52 -5.91 -4.88
CA ALA A 52 -10.40 -7.00 -4.47
C ALA A 52 -11.82 -6.48 -4.20
N GLN A 53 -12.60 -6.21 -5.25
CA GLN A 53 -14.07 -6.25 -5.14
C GLN A 53 -14.48 -7.72 -5.17
N SER A 54 -14.39 -8.43 -4.03
CA SER A 54 -14.95 -9.78 -3.95
C SER A 54 -16.13 -9.82 -2.97
N THR A 55 -17.24 -10.36 -3.46
CA THR A 55 -18.48 -10.62 -2.71
C THR A 55 -18.55 -12.07 -2.15
N GLY A 56 -17.54 -12.92 -2.39
CA GLY A 56 -17.54 -14.31 -1.90
C GLY A 56 -16.27 -15.13 -2.20
N PHE A 57 -16.19 -16.34 -1.65
CA PHE A 57 -15.08 -17.30 -1.89
C PHE A 57 -15.47 -18.34 -2.97
N PRO A 58 -14.52 -18.83 -3.79
CA PRO A 58 -13.08 -18.54 -3.78
C PRO A 58 -12.73 -17.20 -4.45
N ILE A 59 -11.67 -16.55 -3.97
CA ILE A 59 -11.12 -15.32 -4.56
C ILE A 59 -9.90 -15.72 -5.39
N GLU A 60 -9.96 -15.56 -6.70
CA GLU A 60 -8.88 -15.94 -7.62
C GLU A 60 -8.35 -14.73 -8.37
N THR A 61 -7.04 -14.55 -8.32
CA THR A 61 -6.30 -13.48 -9.00
C THR A 61 -4.96 -14.04 -9.49
N ASP A 62 -4.29 -13.36 -10.42
CA ASP A 62 -2.97 -13.79 -10.91
C ASP A 62 -1.92 -13.84 -9.78
N ALA A 63 -2.11 -13.04 -8.72
CA ALA A 63 -1.18 -12.92 -7.60
C ALA A 63 -1.48 -13.89 -6.44
N TYR A 64 -2.75 -14.26 -6.23
CA TYR A 64 -3.15 -15.14 -5.14
C TYR A 64 -4.50 -15.79 -5.37
N ARG A 65 -4.69 -16.94 -4.73
CA ARG A 65 -5.94 -17.70 -4.70
C ARG A 65 -6.34 -18.00 -3.26
N ILE A 66 -7.57 -17.69 -2.91
CA ILE A 66 -8.11 -17.86 -1.56
C ILE A 66 -9.30 -18.81 -1.62
N VAL A 67 -9.19 -19.92 -0.90
CA VAL A 67 -10.23 -20.97 -0.85
C VAL A 67 -10.65 -21.17 0.58
N TYR A 68 -11.96 -21.22 0.81
CA TYR A 68 -12.53 -21.57 2.10
C TYR A 68 -12.93 -23.06 2.11
N GLU A 69 -12.38 -23.82 3.04
CA GLU A 69 -12.76 -25.22 3.26
C GLU A 69 -13.74 -25.32 4.42
N GLN A 70 -14.99 -25.66 4.12
CA GLN A 70 -16.07 -25.73 5.12
C GLN A 70 -15.86 -26.80 6.19
N LYS A 71 -15.22 -27.94 5.84
CA LYS A 71 -15.03 -29.07 6.76
C LYS A 71 -14.07 -28.76 7.90
N SER A 72 -13.01 -28.01 7.61
CA SER A 72 -11.96 -27.62 8.55
C SER A 72 -12.11 -26.17 9.04
N GLN A 73 -13.12 -25.43 8.53
CA GLN A 73 -13.28 -23.99 8.72
C GLN A 73 -11.99 -23.20 8.49
N THR A 74 -11.20 -23.61 7.49
CA THR A 74 -9.87 -23.08 7.22
C THR A 74 -9.84 -22.33 5.89
N TYR A 75 -9.18 -21.18 5.89
CA TYR A 75 -8.91 -20.38 4.70
C TYR A 75 -7.51 -20.71 4.18
N TYR A 76 -7.43 -21.27 2.98
CA TYR A 76 -6.17 -21.55 2.31
C TYR A 76 -5.85 -20.41 1.35
N VAL A 77 -4.71 -19.76 1.57
CA VAL A 77 -4.22 -18.64 0.76
C VAL A 77 -2.98 -19.10 0.02
N ILE A 78 -3.15 -19.32 -1.28
CA ILE A 78 -2.07 -19.72 -2.19
C ILE A 78 -1.55 -18.45 -2.85
N ILE A 79 -0.29 -18.12 -2.62
CA ILE A 79 0.33 -16.87 -3.09
C ILE A 79 1.31 -17.19 -4.21
N ALA A 80 1.15 -16.51 -5.34
CA ALA A 80 2.13 -16.51 -6.42
C ALA A 80 3.28 -15.55 -6.08
N GLY A 81 4.51 -15.95 -6.40
CA GLY A 81 5.68 -15.09 -6.24
C GLY A 81 6.95 -15.90 -6.34
N GLY A 82 7.82 -15.55 -7.29
CA GLY A 82 9.10 -16.22 -7.51
C GLY A 82 10.20 -15.74 -6.56
N LYS A 83 9.97 -14.61 -5.88
CA LYS A 83 10.89 -13.99 -4.93
C LYS A 83 10.17 -13.66 -3.61
N LEU A 84 10.95 -13.47 -2.55
CA LEU A 84 10.43 -13.23 -1.20
C LEU A 84 9.67 -11.89 -1.09
N ASP A 85 10.17 -10.84 -1.74
CA ASP A 85 9.54 -9.52 -1.80
C ASP A 85 8.17 -9.57 -2.49
N GLU A 86 8.11 -10.27 -3.63
CA GLU A 86 6.87 -10.53 -4.37
C GLU A 86 5.86 -11.31 -3.53
N TYR A 87 6.32 -12.36 -2.85
CA TYR A 87 5.49 -13.15 -1.96
C TYR A 87 4.90 -12.30 -0.83
N ILE A 88 5.71 -11.47 -0.16
CA ILE A 88 5.24 -10.62 0.94
C ILE A 88 4.21 -9.61 0.44
N PHE A 89 4.47 -8.96 -0.69
CA PHE A 89 3.53 -8.00 -1.28
C PHE A 89 2.18 -8.65 -1.64
N ASN A 90 2.21 -9.82 -2.29
CA ASN A 90 1.01 -10.55 -2.68
C ASN A 90 0.26 -11.13 -1.47
N ARG A 91 0.98 -11.55 -0.42
CA ARG A 91 0.40 -11.97 0.86
C ARG A 91 -0.37 -10.85 1.51
N ASP A 92 0.20 -9.65 1.59
CA ASP A 92 -0.43 -8.51 2.26
C ASP A 92 -1.68 -8.06 1.49
N ASN A 93 -1.68 -8.15 0.16
CA ASN A 93 -2.87 -7.96 -0.66
C ASN A 93 -3.94 -9.04 -0.41
N ALA A 94 -3.55 -10.31 -0.31
CA ALA A 94 -4.47 -11.38 0.02
C ALA A 94 -5.09 -11.21 1.42
N LYS A 95 -4.31 -10.73 2.40
CA LYS A 95 -4.78 -10.37 3.75
C LYS A 95 -5.87 -9.31 3.70
N LEU A 96 -5.65 -8.25 2.91
CA LEU A 96 -6.64 -7.19 2.69
C LEU A 96 -7.90 -7.72 2.00
N ALA A 97 -7.76 -8.60 1.01
CA ALA A 97 -8.89 -9.21 0.33
C ALA A 97 -9.78 -10.03 1.28
N ILE A 98 -9.20 -10.83 2.18
CA ILE A 98 -9.96 -11.60 3.17
C ILE A 98 -10.70 -10.66 4.14
N LYS A 99 -10.00 -9.64 4.65
CA LYS A 99 -10.60 -8.64 5.55
C LYS A 99 -11.80 -7.95 4.90
N SER A 100 -11.65 -7.56 3.63
CA SER A 100 -12.72 -6.92 2.86
C SER A 100 -13.89 -7.87 2.60
N ALA A 101 -13.61 -9.11 2.20
CA ALA A 101 -14.64 -10.10 1.87
C ALA A 101 -15.47 -10.52 3.10
N LEU A 102 -14.82 -10.61 4.27
CA LEU A 102 -15.47 -10.97 5.53
C LEU A 102 -15.95 -9.77 6.35
N SER A 103 -15.64 -8.54 5.91
CA SER A 103 -15.89 -7.31 6.70
C SER A 103 -15.32 -7.37 8.12
N LEU A 104 -14.08 -7.88 8.26
CA LEU A 104 -13.39 -8.05 9.54
C LEU A 104 -12.17 -7.13 9.64
N GLU A 105 -11.97 -6.53 10.82
CA GLU A 105 -10.79 -5.70 11.09
C GLU A 105 -9.52 -6.53 11.31
N ASN A 106 -9.65 -7.72 11.89
CA ASN A 106 -8.53 -8.61 12.21
C ASN A 106 -8.78 -10.07 11.78
N LEU A 107 -7.72 -10.78 11.43
CA LEU A 107 -7.74 -12.18 10.99
C LEU A 107 -7.31 -13.17 12.08
N CYS A 108 -6.93 -12.70 13.28
CA CYS A 108 -6.41 -13.57 14.35
C CYS A 108 -7.41 -14.59 14.91
N SER A 109 -8.71 -14.37 14.71
CA SER A 109 -9.77 -15.30 15.08
C SER A 109 -10.06 -16.34 13.99
N LEU A 110 -9.39 -16.26 12.85
CA LEU A 110 -9.60 -17.12 11.69
C LEU A 110 -8.40 -18.05 11.47
N ASN A 111 -8.69 -19.29 11.14
CA ASN A 111 -7.67 -20.24 10.71
C ASN A 111 -7.29 -19.95 9.25
N VAL A 112 -6.21 -19.18 9.05
CA VAL A 112 -5.70 -18.82 7.73
C VAL A 112 -4.33 -19.45 7.52
N VAL A 113 -4.19 -20.26 6.47
CA VAL A 113 -2.95 -20.93 6.10
C VAL A 113 -2.39 -20.30 4.83
N TYR A 114 -1.21 -19.71 4.92
CA TYR A 114 -0.50 -19.13 3.77
C TYR A 114 0.47 -20.15 3.17
N THR A 115 0.41 -20.33 1.85
CA THR A 115 1.31 -21.20 1.11
C THR A 115 1.82 -20.51 -0.16
N SER A 116 3.07 -20.78 -0.54
CA SER A 116 3.63 -20.29 -1.81
C SER A 116 3.35 -21.29 -2.93
N ALA A 117 2.86 -20.80 -4.06
CA ALA A 117 2.72 -21.58 -5.29
C ALA A 117 4.08 -21.98 -5.89
N SER A 118 5.14 -21.22 -5.60
CA SER A 118 6.46 -21.35 -6.24
C SER A 118 7.44 -22.26 -5.45
N ARG A 119 6.96 -23.00 -4.44
CA ARG A 119 7.80 -23.79 -3.51
C ARG A 119 8.94 -22.98 -2.88
N LEU A 120 8.72 -21.69 -2.64
CA LEU A 120 9.71 -20.83 -2.00
C LEU A 120 9.85 -21.23 -0.52
N GLU A 121 11.07 -21.30 -0.01
CA GLU A 121 11.31 -21.42 1.43
C GLU A 121 10.96 -20.09 2.11
N ILE A 122 9.74 -20.01 2.63
CA ILE A 122 9.26 -18.83 3.33
C ILE A 122 9.77 -18.87 4.78
N PRO A 123 10.46 -17.83 5.28
CA PRO A 123 10.81 -17.70 6.70
C PRO A 123 9.55 -17.76 7.59
N GLU A 124 9.62 -18.43 8.74
CA GLU A 124 8.44 -18.65 9.62
C GLU A 124 7.70 -17.35 9.99
N LYS A 125 8.44 -16.27 10.22
CA LYS A 125 7.92 -14.92 10.46
C LYS A 125 6.94 -14.40 9.39
N PHE A 126 6.92 -14.98 8.20
CA PHE A 126 6.03 -14.60 7.11
C PHE A 126 4.92 -15.61 6.81
N LYS A 127 4.92 -16.77 7.50
CA LYS A 127 3.87 -17.80 7.40
C LYS A 127 2.68 -17.51 8.31
N ASP A 128 2.91 -16.77 9.38
CA ASP A 128 1.89 -16.41 10.36
C ASP A 128 0.95 -15.31 9.79
N PRO A 129 -0.38 -15.37 10.06
CA PRO A 129 -1.32 -14.29 9.75
C PRO A 129 -0.95 -12.88 10.24
N GLY A 130 0.13 -12.72 11.00
CA GLY A 130 0.60 -11.45 11.52
C GLY A 130 -0.24 -11.03 12.71
N CYS A 131 -0.41 -12.01 13.61
CA CYS A 131 -0.72 -11.89 15.01
C CYS A 131 0.58 -12.27 15.75
#